data_AF-A0A965BV75-F1
#
_entry.id   AF-A0A965BV75-F1
#
_cell.length_a   1.000
_cell.length_b   1.000
_cell.length_c   1.000
_cell.angle_alpha   90.00
_cell.angle_beta   90.00
_cell.angle_gamma   90.00
#
_symmetry.space_group_name_H-M   'P 1'
#
loop_
_entity.id
_entity.type
_entity.pdbx_description
1 polymer ?
#
loop_
_entity_poly.entity_id
_entity_poly.type
_entity_poly.pdbx_seq_one_letter_code
_entity_poly.pdbx_strand_id
1 'polypeptide(L)'
;MTQTKTPSPTTQRQGWMAILARASAEELSARLAALGPLPEAETLRAPETGLVMVRGRAGGDGDAFNLGEMTVTRCAVRLGAHIGHAYIAGRDHSKA
;
A
#
# COMPACT_ATOMS: atom_id res chain seq x y z
N MET A 1 25.47 -22.72 -6.16
CA MET A 1 25.01 -22.52 -4.77
C MET A 1 24.38 -21.14 -4.67
N THR A 2 23.07 -21.03 -4.91
CA THR A 2 22.34 -19.77 -4.80
C THR A 2 22.09 -19.48 -3.32
N GLN A 3 22.81 -18.51 -2.78
CA GLN A 3 22.70 -18.10 -1.38
C GLN A 3 21.35 -17.38 -1.20
N THR A 4 20.37 -18.04 -0.60
CA THR A 4 19.07 -17.45 -0.25
C THR A 4 19.24 -16.49 0.92
N LYS A 5 19.46 -15.21 0.61
CA LYS A 5 19.48 -14.14 1.60
C LYS A 5 18.07 -13.96 2.18
N THR A 6 17.89 -14.24 3.47
CA THR A 6 16.63 -13.97 4.18
C THR A 6 16.28 -12.48 4.06
N PRO A 7 15.07 -12.11 3.59
CA PRO A 7 14.70 -10.71 3.45
C PRO A 7 14.64 -10.03 4.82
N SER A 8 15.08 -8.77 4.89
CA SER A 8 14.93 -7.97 6.10
C SER A 8 13.45 -7.74 6.43
N PRO A 9 13.08 -7.45 7.68
CA PRO A 9 11.70 -7.12 8.05
C PRO A 9 11.11 -5.99 7.19
N THR A 10 11.93 -4.98 6.85
CA THR A 10 11.55 -3.88 5.95
C THR A 10 11.23 -4.38 4.55
N THR A 11 12.08 -5.23 3.98
CA THR A 11 11.88 -5.82 2.64
C THR A 11 10.63 -6.70 2.60
N GLN A 12 10.39 -7.49 3.66
CA GLN A 12 9.20 -8.32 3.78
C GLN A 12 7.93 -7.47 3.83
N ARG A 13 7.94 -6.40 4.63
CA ARG A 13 6.83 -5.44 4.72
C ARG A 13 6.57 -4.74 3.39
N GLN A 14 7.61 -4.25 2.71
CA GLN A 14 7.49 -3.66 1.38
C GLN A 14 6.86 -4.65 0.38
N GLY A 15 7.27 -5.91 0.44
CA GLY A 15 6.74 -6.98 -0.40
C GLY A 15 5.23 -7.18 -0.25
N TRP A 16 4.74 -7.44 0.96
CA TRP A 16 3.29 -7.62 1.16
C TRP A 16 2.50 -6.33 0.88
N MET A 17 3.07 -5.14 1.15
CA MET A 17 2.35 -3.87 0.97
C MET A 17 2.14 -3.62 -0.52
N ALA A 18 3.14 -3.94 -1.34
CA ALA A 18 3.05 -3.86 -2.78
C ALA A 18 1.99 -4.84 -3.35
N ILE A 19 1.85 -6.04 -2.78
CA ILE A 19 0.83 -7.00 -3.18
C ILE A 19 -0.57 -6.45 -2.84
N LEU A 20 -0.79 -6.05 -1.59
CA LEU A 20 -2.08 -5.51 -1.14
C LEU A 20 -2.50 -4.25 -1.91
N ALA A 21 -1.56 -3.35 -2.20
CA ALA A 21 -1.84 -2.13 -2.96
C ALA A 21 -2.29 -2.42 -4.41
N ARG A 22 -1.84 -3.53 -5.02
CA ARG A 22 -2.21 -3.92 -6.40
C ARG A 22 -3.42 -4.83 -6.48
N ALA A 23 -3.75 -5.58 -5.43
CA ALA A 23 -4.93 -6.44 -5.38
C ALA A 23 -6.23 -5.64 -5.63
N SER A 24 -7.26 -6.26 -6.20
CA SER A 24 -8.55 -5.60 -6.34
C SER A 24 -9.26 -5.48 -4.98
N ALA A 25 -10.17 -4.52 -4.85
CA ALA A 25 -10.98 -4.38 -3.63
C ALA A 25 -11.80 -5.65 -3.36
N GLU A 26 -12.29 -6.30 -4.41
CA GLU A 26 -13.05 -7.55 -4.34
C GLU A 26 -12.20 -8.70 -3.82
N GLU A 27 -10.97 -8.87 -4.35
CA GLU A 27 -10.04 -9.90 -3.89
C GLU A 27 -9.72 -9.72 -2.41
N LEU A 28 -9.44 -8.49 -1.98
CA LEU A 28 -9.16 -8.17 -0.59
C LEU A 28 -10.36 -8.46 0.31
N SER A 29 -11.55 -7.99 -0.07
CA SER A 29 -12.78 -8.21 0.69
C SER A 29 -13.11 -9.69 0.83
N ALA A 30 -12.99 -10.47 -0.26
CA ALA A 30 -13.27 -11.89 -0.25
C ALA A 30 -12.28 -12.67 0.63
N ARG A 31 -10.98 -12.34 0.53
CA ARG A 31 -9.94 -12.97 1.36
C ARG A 31 -10.06 -12.58 2.83
N LEU A 32 -10.40 -11.33 3.11
CA LEU A 32 -10.59 -10.83 4.46
C LEU A 32 -11.80 -11.49 5.13
N ALA A 33 -12.92 -11.63 4.43
CA ALA A 33 -14.10 -12.34 4.92
C ALA A 33 -13.81 -13.82 5.23
N ALA A 34 -12.93 -14.46 4.45
CA ALA A 34 -12.54 -15.86 4.68
C ALA A 34 -11.66 -16.07 5.92
N LEU A 35 -11.08 -15.02 6.51
CA LEU A 35 -10.28 -15.12 7.74
C LEU A 35 -11.16 -15.22 9.00
N GLY A 36 -12.46 -14.95 8.90
CA GLY A 36 -13.37 -14.93 10.04
C GLY A 36 -13.36 -13.59 10.79
N PRO A 37 -13.76 -13.58 12.08
CA PRO A 37 -13.84 -12.35 12.88
C PRO A 37 -12.48 -11.64 12.96
N LEU A 38 -12.48 -10.37 12.60
CA LEU A 38 -11.28 -9.52 12.67
C LEU A 38 -11.16 -8.87 14.06
N PRO A 39 -9.92 -8.59 14.51
CA PRO A 39 -9.72 -7.77 15.70
C PRO A 39 -10.30 -6.36 15.51
N GLU A 40 -10.72 -5.72 16.61
CA GLU A 40 -11.17 -4.34 16.58
C GLU A 40 -10.05 -3.41 16.12
N ALA A 41 -10.38 -2.56 15.15
CA ALA A 41 -9.49 -1.56 14.58
C ALA A 41 -9.93 -0.16 14.95
N GLU A 42 -8.98 0.64 15.42
CA GLU A 42 -9.18 2.07 15.63
C GLU A 42 -8.61 2.84 14.46
N THR A 43 -9.42 3.70 13.85
CA THR A 43 -8.99 4.58 12.78
C THR A 43 -8.16 5.73 13.35
N LEU A 44 -6.85 5.74 13.06
CA LEU A 44 -5.96 6.85 13.41
C LEU A 44 -5.99 7.95 12.35
N ARG A 45 -6.21 7.57 11.09
CA ARG A 45 -6.42 8.46 9.95
C ARG A 45 -7.40 7.79 9.01
N ALA A 46 -8.55 8.43 8.80
CA ALA A 46 -9.52 7.97 7.82
C ALA A 46 -8.90 7.94 6.41
N PRO A 47 -9.46 7.16 5.46
CA PRO A 47 -9.03 7.20 4.08
C PRO A 47 -9.08 8.63 3.50
N GLU A 48 -7.93 9.12 3.07
CA GLU A 48 -7.75 10.45 2.49
C GLU A 48 -7.21 10.31 1.07
N THR A 49 -7.95 10.83 0.09
CA THR A 49 -7.46 10.93 -1.30
C THR A 49 -6.71 12.25 -1.50
N GLY A 50 -5.48 12.16 -1.96
CA GLY A 50 -4.68 13.30 -2.38
C GLY A 50 -3.97 13.04 -3.72
N LEU A 51 -2.97 13.87 -4.00
CA LEU A 51 -2.16 13.78 -5.21
C LEU A 51 -0.69 13.51 -4.83
N VAL A 52 -0.01 12.74 -5.67
CA VAL A 52 1.44 12.55 -5.63
C VAL A 52 2.06 12.96 -6.96
N MET A 53 3.19 13.64 -6.90
CA MET A 53 3.98 13.97 -8.10
C MET A 53 4.61 12.70 -8.67
N VAL A 54 4.23 12.34 -9.89
CA VAL A 54 4.87 11.28 -10.67
C VAL A 54 6.12 11.84 -11.32
N ARG A 55 7.26 11.18 -11.11
CA ARG A 55 8.53 11.54 -11.72
C ARG A 55 8.93 10.52 -12.78
N GLY A 56 9.20 11.01 -13.99
CA GLY A 56 9.79 10.23 -15.07
C GLY A 56 11.31 10.42 -15.14
N ARG A 57 11.98 9.63 -15.98
CA ARG A 57 13.38 9.81 -16.37
C ARG A 57 13.48 9.90 -17.89
N ALA A 58 14.16 10.92 -18.41
CA ALA A 58 14.35 11.10 -19.84
C ALA A 58 15.08 9.87 -20.43
N GLY A 59 14.54 9.26 -21.49
CA GLY A 59 15.13 8.06 -22.10
C GLY A 59 15.13 6.78 -21.22
N GLY A 60 14.54 6.81 -20.03
CA GLY A 60 14.45 5.67 -19.10
C GLY A 60 15.47 5.69 -17.96
N ASP A 61 16.68 6.19 -18.20
CA ASP A 61 17.79 6.23 -17.24
C ASP A 61 18.41 7.63 -17.04
N GLY A 62 18.01 8.61 -17.86
CA GLY A 62 18.48 10.00 -17.78
C GLY A 62 17.90 10.79 -16.60
N ASP A 63 17.96 12.12 -16.73
CA ASP A 63 17.56 13.05 -15.69
C ASP A 63 16.08 12.92 -15.30
N ALA A 64 15.82 13.09 -14.01
CA ALA A 64 14.47 13.03 -13.48
C ALA A 64 13.70 14.32 -13.80
N PHE A 65 12.43 14.18 -14.19
CA PHE A 65 11.53 15.30 -14.42
C PHE A 65 10.13 15.02 -13.86
N ASN A 66 9.37 16.09 -13.59
CA ASN A 66 7.98 15.97 -13.15
C ASN A 66 7.11 15.59 -14.35
N LEU A 67 6.54 14.38 -14.34
CA LEU A 67 5.69 13.86 -15.41
C LEU A 67 4.23 14.32 -15.24
N GLY A 68 3.80 14.55 -14.00
CA GLY A 68 2.44 14.97 -13.66
C GLY A 68 2.06 14.53 -12.26
N GLU A 69 0.77 14.41 -12.00
CA GLU A 69 0.23 14.00 -10.70
C GLU A 69 -0.64 12.74 -10.84
N MET A 70 -0.65 11.90 -9.80
CA MET A 70 -1.52 10.74 -9.69
C MET A 70 -2.30 10.79 -8.39
N THR A 71 -3.56 10.35 -8.42
CA THR A 71 -4.35 10.20 -7.19
C THR A 71 -3.82 9.05 -6.34
N VAL A 72 -3.75 9.29 -5.03
CA VAL A 72 -3.41 8.28 -4.03
C VAL A 72 -4.35 8.41 -2.85
N THR A 73 -4.89 7.29 -2.38
CA THR A 73 -5.61 7.22 -1.11
C THR A 73 -4.69 6.65 -0.04
N ARG A 74 -4.63 7.30 1.13
CA ARG A 74 -3.87 6.83 2.30
C ARG A 74 -4.77 6.64 3.51
N CYS A 75 -4.46 5.65 4.34
CA CYS A 75 -5.20 5.34 5.57
C CYS A 75 -4.21 4.87 6.65
N ALA A 76 -4.57 5.05 7.92
CA ALA A 76 -3.82 4.46 9.04
C ALA A 76 -4.78 3.97 10.13
N VAL A 77 -4.55 2.74 10.59
CA VAL A 77 -5.35 2.08 11.64
C VAL A 77 -4.45 1.53 12.72
N ARG A 78 -4.99 1.39 13.92
CA ARG A 78 -4.36 0.72 15.06
C ARG A 78 -5.09 -0.58 15.38
N LEU A 79 -4.32 -1.64 15.55
CA LEU A 79 -4.75 -2.97 15.99
C LEU A 79 -3.94 -3.34 17.24
N GLY A 80 -4.50 -3.14 18.42
CA GLY A 80 -3.77 -3.30 19.69
C GLY A 80 -2.51 -2.41 19.73
N ALA A 81 -1.33 -3.04 19.81
CA ALA A 81 -0.03 -2.34 19.82
C ALA A 81 0.54 -2.05 18.41
N HIS A 82 -0.14 -2.48 17.35
CA HIS A 82 0.35 -2.37 15.97
C HIS A 82 -0.33 -1.22 15.21
N ILE A 83 0.44 -0.53 14.38
CA ILE A 83 -0.06 0.49 13.46
C ILE A 83 0.09 -0.01 12.01
N GLY A 84 -1.05 -0.08 11.32
CA GLY A 84 -1.17 -0.38 9.90
C GLY A 84 -1.21 0.90 9.07
N HIS A 85 -0.65 0.84 7.86
CA HIS A 85 -0.66 1.94 6.91
C HIS A 85 -1.00 1.42 5.52
N ALA A 86 -1.82 2.19 4.81
CA ALA A 86 -2.11 1.98 3.39
C ALA A 86 -1.77 3.23 2.58
N TYR A 87 -1.24 3.00 1.39
CA TYR A 87 -1.08 3.98 0.32
C TYR A 87 -1.39 3.24 -0.98
N ILE A 88 -2.49 3.59 -1.63
CA ILE A 88 -2.93 2.93 -2.86
C ILE A 88 -3.11 3.96 -3.97
N ALA A 89 -2.83 3.58 -5.22
CA ALA A 89 -3.15 4.41 -6.37
C ALA A 89 -4.68 4.49 -6.54
N GLY A 90 -5.17 5.65 -6.94
CA GLY A 90 -6.60 5.89 -7.15
C GLY A 90 -7.26 6.54 -5.94
N ARG A 91 -8.55 6.22 -5.78
CA ARG A 91 -9.48 6.94 -4.89
C ARG A 91 -10.39 6.01 -4.08
N ASP A 92 -10.06 4.72 -4.03
CA ASP A 92 -10.90 3.71 -3.40
C ASP A 92 -10.69 3.72 -1.88
N HIS A 93 -11.64 4.30 -1.16
CA HIS A 93 -11.57 4.43 0.30
C HIS A 93 -11.84 3.12 1.03
N SER A 94 -12.64 2.23 0.44
CA SER A 94 -12.97 0.94 1.05
C SER A 94 -11.78 -0.02 0.97
N LYS A 95 -10.97 0.10 -0.10
CA LYS A 95 -9.74 -0.67 -0.27
C LYS A 95 -8.57 -0.17 0.60
N ALA A 96 -8.51 1.13 0.89
CA ALA A 96 -7.40 1.78 1.59
C ALA A 96 -7.48 1.61 3.11
#